data_AF-A0A661XUH5-F1
#
_entry.id   AF-A0A661XUH5-F1
#
_cell.length_a   1.000
_cell.length_b   1.000
_cell.length_c   1.000
_cell.angle_alpha   90.00
_cell.angle_beta   90.00
_cell.angle_gamma   90.00
#
_symmetry.space_group_name_H-M   'P 1'
#
loop_
_entity.id
_entity.type
_entity.pdbx_description
1 polymer ?
#
loop_
_entity_poly.entity_id
_entity_poly.type
_entity_poly.pdbx_seq_one_letter_code
_entity_poly.pdbx_strand_id
1 'polypeptide(L)'
;MKKLFLLLLLASFLSCNDGDIIVTTFNFDDTNLLACGGPGGYLFFKINTENTESLSLRLGTTNELFTSNDTLVSILNGTSNFVNYRIFNGEVDPDYFCNEVPPTEPQVVIEYIANSGSATLITITERDDNDGLTKEQEGSGDFDSDGLPDYYDFDDDGDNVPTILELDTKNLDGDNDPTTNPLDTDMDGIPDYLDEDDDGDGVLTRYEAEGTLDPTTIETDPNIGADYLNPAVANEVIIDEFREHNYDFVSDIELVLNNLILVNGDEQITRETLDMGTIEPILIGNEQLTPSFPFN
;
A
#
# COMPACT_ATOMS: atom_id res chain seq x y z
N MET A 1 91.05 -28.86 15.42
CA MET A 1 90.02 -28.45 16.41
C MET A 1 89.79 -26.94 16.26
N LYS A 2 88.88 -26.53 15.37
CA LYS A 2 87.57 -25.90 15.67
C LYS A 2 87.66 -24.67 16.58
N LYS A 3 87.45 -23.45 16.04
CA LYS A 3 86.67 -22.31 16.59
C LYS A 3 86.38 -21.33 15.43
N LEU A 4 85.33 -21.53 14.63
CA LEU A 4 83.98 -20.94 14.74
C LEU A 4 83.98 -19.40 14.88
N PHE A 5 83.82 -18.70 13.75
CA PHE A 5 83.50 -17.27 13.67
C PHE A 5 81.97 -17.18 13.53
N LEU A 6 81.28 -16.64 14.55
CA LEU A 6 79.84 -16.40 14.52
C LEU A 6 79.62 -14.91 14.23
N LEU A 7 79.13 -14.60 13.03
CA LEU A 7 78.74 -13.27 12.60
C LEU A 7 77.36 -12.94 13.20
N LEU A 8 77.29 -11.95 14.07
CA LEU A 8 76.05 -11.47 14.69
C LEU A 8 75.35 -10.53 13.69
N LEU A 9 74.39 -11.05 12.92
CA LEU A 9 73.50 -10.25 12.06
C LEU A 9 72.31 -9.78 12.90
N LEU A 10 72.36 -8.54 13.38
CA LEU A 10 71.25 -7.90 14.09
C LEU A 10 70.23 -7.41 13.04
N ALA A 11 69.26 -8.27 12.71
CA ALA A 11 68.12 -7.91 11.88
C ALA A 11 67.10 -7.14 12.73
N SER A 12 67.04 -5.82 12.52
CA SER A 12 65.97 -4.96 12.99
C SER A 12 64.70 -5.24 12.19
N PHE A 13 63.78 -6.01 12.77
CA PHE A 13 62.39 -6.10 12.32
C PHE A 13 61.69 -4.78 12.67
N LEU A 14 61.65 -3.86 11.72
CA LEU A 14 60.60 -2.85 11.66
C LEU A 14 59.32 -3.61 11.30
N SER A 15 58.43 -3.80 12.27
CA SER A 15 57.07 -4.27 12.01
C SER A 15 56.36 -3.19 11.20
N CYS A 16 56.09 -3.46 9.93
CA CYS A 16 54.96 -2.83 9.25
C CYS A 16 53.71 -3.31 9.99
N ASN A 17 53.05 -2.41 10.70
CA ASN A 17 51.65 -2.57 11.04
C ASN A 17 50.89 -2.33 9.73
N ASP A 18 50.68 -3.39 8.97
CA ASP A 18 49.87 -3.38 7.75
C ASP A 18 48.43 -3.26 8.23
N GLY A 19 47.96 -2.01 8.34
CA GLY A 19 46.66 -1.69 8.92
C GLY A 19 45.62 -2.58 8.29
N ASP A 20 44.97 -3.41 9.13
CA ASP A 20 43.90 -4.29 8.70
C ASP A 20 42.87 -3.44 7.95
N ILE A 21 42.81 -3.63 6.63
CA ILE A 21 41.76 -3.03 5.81
C ILE A 21 40.50 -3.80 6.18
N ILE A 22 39.73 -3.24 7.11
CA ILE A 22 38.35 -3.67 7.34
C ILE A 22 37.60 -3.26 6.09
N VAL A 23 37.46 -4.18 5.14
CA VAL A 23 36.53 -4.00 4.03
C VAL A 23 35.14 -4.13 4.65
N THR A 24 34.51 -3.01 5.00
CA THR A 24 33.09 -2.96 5.32
C THR A 24 32.34 -3.34 4.05
N THR A 25 31.81 -4.55 3.99
CA THR A 25 30.99 -5.00 2.86
C THR A 25 29.62 -4.36 2.97
N PHE A 26 29.45 -3.18 2.39
CA PHE A 26 28.14 -2.53 2.25
C PHE A 26 27.24 -3.41 1.36
N ASN A 27 26.45 -4.27 2.01
CA ASN A 27 25.54 -5.22 1.38
C ASN A 27 24.31 -5.43 2.27
N PHE A 28 23.12 -5.22 1.70
CA PHE A 28 21.83 -5.42 2.36
C PHE A 28 20.86 -6.23 1.49
N ASP A 29 21.34 -6.93 0.47
CA ASP A 29 20.49 -7.57 -0.53
C ASP A 29 19.62 -8.69 0.09
N ASP A 30 20.15 -9.43 1.06
CA ASP A 30 19.48 -10.56 1.73
C ASP A 30 18.72 -10.16 3.02
N THR A 31 18.22 -8.92 3.08
CA THR A 31 17.57 -8.37 4.29
C THR A 31 16.26 -7.69 3.96
N ASN A 32 15.31 -7.74 4.89
CA ASN A 32 13.98 -7.17 4.70
C ASN A 32 13.99 -5.66 4.95
N LEU A 33 13.14 -4.95 4.20
CA LEU A 33 12.81 -3.56 4.49
C LEU A 33 11.84 -3.53 5.67
N LEU A 34 12.11 -2.65 6.63
CA LEU A 34 11.25 -2.39 7.77
C LEU A 34 10.88 -0.92 7.79
N ALA A 35 9.71 -0.60 8.34
CA ALA A 35 9.23 0.77 8.43
C ALA A 35 8.60 1.04 9.79
N CYS A 36 8.70 2.30 10.23
CA CYS A 36 7.93 2.86 11.33
C CYS A 36 7.87 4.39 11.22
N GLY A 37 7.12 5.02 12.13
CA GLY A 37 6.84 6.45 12.05
C GLY A 37 5.56 6.74 11.27
N GLY A 38 5.38 8.01 10.89
CA GLY A 38 4.14 8.51 10.32
C GLY A 38 4.28 9.96 9.84
N PRO A 39 3.17 10.70 9.70
CA PRO A 39 3.21 12.11 9.31
C PRO A 39 4.20 12.92 10.16
N GLY A 40 5.17 13.55 9.50
CA GLY A 40 6.29 14.31 10.07
C GLY A 40 7.64 13.55 10.05
N GLY A 41 7.62 12.23 9.83
CA GLY A 41 8.83 11.42 9.78
C GLY A 41 8.52 9.94 9.59
N TYR A 42 8.48 9.50 8.34
CA TYR A 42 8.50 8.09 7.99
C TYR A 42 9.95 7.59 7.99
N LEU A 43 10.21 6.48 8.67
CA LEU A 43 11.52 5.86 8.78
C LEU A 43 11.46 4.48 8.12
N PHE A 44 12.36 4.25 7.16
CA PHE A 44 12.57 2.96 6.52
C PHE A 44 13.99 2.51 6.81
N PHE A 45 14.19 1.23 7.11
CA PHE A 45 15.52 0.75 7.44
C PHE A 45 15.71 -0.73 7.12
N LYS A 46 16.97 -1.10 6.91
CA LYS A 46 17.43 -2.49 6.80
C LYS A 46 18.52 -2.71 7.84
N ILE A 47 18.53 -3.90 8.42
CA ILE A 47 19.58 -4.39 9.32
C ILE A 47 20.29 -5.53 8.60
N ASN A 48 21.62 -5.54 8.60
CA ASN A 48 22.39 -6.60 7.94
C ASN A 48 22.17 -7.98 8.61
N THR A 49 22.59 -9.06 7.97
CA THR A 49 22.37 -10.43 8.47
C THR A 49 23.03 -10.74 9.81
N GLU A 50 24.10 -10.01 10.15
CA GLU A 50 24.82 -10.13 11.43
C GLU A 50 24.27 -9.17 12.50
N ASN A 51 23.20 -8.42 12.22
CA ASN A 51 22.59 -7.45 13.11
C ASN A 51 23.57 -6.40 13.68
N THR A 52 24.63 -6.03 12.98
CA THR A 52 25.63 -5.06 13.47
C THR A 52 25.76 -3.82 12.58
N GLU A 53 25.03 -3.79 11.47
CA GLU A 53 25.00 -2.67 10.53
C GLU A 53 23.57 -2.34 10.11
N SER A 54 23.31 -1.07 9.84
CA SER A 54 22.00 -0.62 9.34
C SER A 54 22.11 0.42 8.24
N LEU A 55 21.18 0.39 7.30
CA LEU A 55 20.93 1.47 6.35
C LEU A 55 19.53 2.02 6.62
N SER A 56 19.42 3.31 6.94
CA SER A 56 18.13 3.94 7.26
C SER A 56 17.86 5.15 6.36
N LEU A 57 16.62 5.30 5.91
CA LEU A 57 16.07 6.47 5.22
C LEU A 57 15.00 7.10 6.12
N ARG A 58 15.10 8.41 6.36
CA ARG A 58 13.99 9.20 6.90
C ARG A 58 13.39 10.08 5.79
N LEU A 59 12.07 10.08 5.67
CA LEU A 59 11.28 11.01 4.86
C LEU A 59 10.48 11.94 5.77
N GLY A 60 10.82 13.23 5.76
CA GLY A 60 10.22 14.24 6.62
C GLY A 60 9.05 14.96 5.95
N THR A 61 8.02 14.22 5.55
CA THR A 61 6.76 14.77 5.00
C THR A 61 5.67 14.76 6.06
N THR A 62 4.82 15.78 6.08
CA THR A 62 3.62 15.87 6.93
C THR A 62 2.37 15.28 6.28
N ASN A 63 2.44 14.95 4.99
CA ASN A 63 1.34 14.30 4.31
C ASN A 63 1.22 12.85 4.80
N GLU A 64 0.00 12.36 4.89
CA GLU A 64 -0.24 10.92 4.99
C GLU A 64 0.24 10.26 3.70
N LEU A 65 0.93 9.14 3.87
CA LEU A 65 1.41 8.30 2.79
C LEU A 65 0.65 6.98 2.83
N PHE A 66 0.74 6.25 1.71
CA PHE A 66 0.20 4.90 1.56
C PHE A 66 -1.32 4.80 1.48
N THR A 67 -2.06 5.91 1.29
CA THR A 67 -3.53 5.89 1.19
C THR A 67 -4.04 5.84 -0.24
N SER A 68 -3.16 5.95 -1.23
CA SER A 68 -3.51 5.92 -2.65
C SER A 68 -2.27 5.61 -3.50
N ASN A 69 -2.49 5.20 -4.75
CA ASN A 69 -1.43 5.07 -5.75
C ASN A 69 -0.64 6.38 -5.89
N ASP A 70 0.66 6.35 -5.62
CA ASP A 70 1.54 7.52 -5.76
C ASP A 70 2.99 7.10 -6.03
N THR A 71 3.77 8.01 -6.61
CA THR A 71 5.23 7.91 -6.73
C THR A 71 5.87 9.16 -6.17
N LEU A 72 6.35 9.05 -4.93
CA LEU A 72 7.00 10.14 -4.22
C LEU A 72 8.52 10.12 -4.47
N VAL A 73 9.03 11.15 -5.14
CA VAL A 73 10.48 11.38 -5.30
C VAL A 73 10.97 12.45 -4.34
N SER A 74 11.83 12.06 -3.41
CA SER A 74 12.38 12.92 -2.35
C SER A 74 13.89 13.12 -2.52
N ILE A 75 14.34 14.37 -2.68
CA ILE A 75 15.78 14.70 -2.67
C ILE A 75 16.34 14.55 -1.26
N LEU A 76 17.50 13.90 -1.13
CA LEU A 76 18.22 13.76 0.14
C LEU A 76 18.94 15.08 0.46
N ASN A 77 18.41 15.82 1.42
CA ASN A 77 18.87 17.16 1.80
C ASN A 77 19.64 17.19 3.13
N GLY A 78 19.81 16.03 3.78
CA GLY A 78 20.53 15.89 5.04
C GLY A 78 19.80 16.41 6.27
N THR A 79 18.55 16.86 6.14
CA THR A 79 17.76 17.43 7.25
C THR A 79 16.39 16.76 7.39
N SER A 80 15.43 17.06 6.50
CA SER A 80 14.12 16.43 6.50
C SER A 80 14.17 15.04 5.87
N ASN A 81 14.92 14.93 4.77
CA ASN A 81 15.08 13.70 4.01
C ASN A 81 16.56 13.34 4.04
N PHE A 82 16.90 12.25 4.70
CA PHE A 82 18.30 11.82 4.80
C PHE A 82 18.41 10.31 4.88
N VAL A 83 19.56 9.82 4.44
CA VAL A 83 19.97 8.43 4.59
C VAL A 83 21.20 8.39 5.46
N ASN A 84 21.28 7.39 6.33
CA ASN A 84 22.52 7.06 7.03
C ASN A 84 22.82 5.56 6.92
N TYR A 85 24.11 5.24 6.95
CA TYR A 85 24.61 3.90 7.11
C TYR A 85 25.43 3.85 8.39
N ARG A 86 25.11 2.93 9.29
CA ARG A 86 25.68 2.86 10.64
C ARG A 86 26.22 1.48 10.94
N ILE A 87 27.33 1.44 11.68
CA ILE A 87 27.93 0.23 12.24
C ILE A 87 27.90 0.37 13.75
N PHE A 88 27.45 -0.67 14.44
CA PHE A 88 27.23 -0.70 15.87
C PHE A 88 28.30 -1.52 16.61
N ASN A 89 28.47 -1.27 17.91
CA ASN A 89 29.39 -2.04 18.77
C ASN A 89 28.77 -3.34 19.32
N GLY A 90 27.57 -3.70 18.88
CA GLY A 90 26.80 -4.87 19.32
C GLY A 90 25.62 -5.10 18.38
N GLU A 91 24.86 -6.17 18.66
CA GLU A 91 23.68 -6.51 17.87
C GLU A 91 22.57 -5.45 18.03
N VAL A 92 21.91 -5.11 16.93
CA VAL A 92 20.79 -4.17 16.85
C VAL A 92 19.55 -4.91 16.36
N ASP A 93 18.42 -4.68 17.03
CA ASP A 93 17.11 -5.18 16.64
C ASP A 93 16.24 -4.04 16.06
N PRO A 94 15.09 -4.35 15.45
CA PRO A 94 14.19 -3.33 14.90
C PRO A 94 13.69 -2.29 15.91
N ASP A 95 13.53 -2.66 17.19
CA ASP A 95 13.02 -1.74 18.22
C ASP A 95 14.00 -0.58 18.45
N TYR A 96 15.30 -0.76 18.15
CA TYR A 96 16.29 0.32 18.19
C TYR A 96 15.87 1.56 17.38
N PHE A 97 15.17 1.35 16.26
CA PHE A 97 14.75 2.41 15.34
C PHE A 97 13.37 2.98 15.66
N CYS A 98 12.47 2.14 16.16
CA CYS A 98 11.05 2.46 16.30
C CYS A 98 10.62 2.86 17.71
N ASN A 99 11.56 2.99 18.64
CA ASN A 99 11.30 3.47 19.99
C ASN A 99 11.17 5.00 20.04
N GLU A 100 10.15 5.48 20.76
CA GLU A 100 9.98 6.92 21.04
C GLU A 100 11.18 7.53 21.77
N VAL A 101 11.85 6.71 22.60
CA VAL A 101 13.09 7.08 23.29
C VAL A 101 14.22 6.24 22.70
N PRO A 102 15.16 6.86 21.96
CA PRO A 102 16.29 6.15 21.38
C PRO A 102 17.10 5.40 22.45
N PRO A 103 17.39 4.10 22.25
CA PRO A 103 18.21 3.35 23.19
C PRO A 103 19.62 3.92 23.34
N THR A 104 20.24 3.67 24.49
CA THR A 104 21.65 3.99 24.72
C THR A 104 22.59 2.83 24.40
N GLU A 105 22.09 1.65 24.04
CA GLU A 105 22.89 0.52 23.56
C GLU A 105 22.09 -0.24 22.49
N PRO A 106 22.76 -0.83 21.47
CA PRO A 106 24.19 -0.68 21.17
C PRO A 106 24.56 0.76 20.73
N GLN A 107 25.85 1.08 20.75
CA GLN A 107 26.36 2.39 20.34
C GLN A 107 26.80 2.38 18.87
N VAL A 108 26.56 3.49 18.17
CA VAL A 108 27.07 3.73 16.81
C VAL A 108 28.57 3.98 16.87
N VAL A 109 29.35 3.15 16.18
CA VAL A 109 30.82 3.25 16.08
C VAL A 109 31.24 4.00 14.82
N ILE A 110 30.53 3.75 13.71
CA ILE A 110 30.76 4.41 12.43
C ILE A 110 29.41 4.86 11.87
N GLU A 111 29.37 6.08 11.34
CA GLU A 111 28.19 6.65 10.67
C GLU A 111 28.60 7.31 9.37
N TYR A 112 28.02 6.87 8.26
CA TYR A 112 28.06 7.61 7.00
C TYR A 112 26.71 8.31 6.80
N ILE A 113 26.75 9.56 6.33
CA ILE A 113 25.57 10.37 6.07
C ILE A 113 25.48 10.66 4.57
N ALA A 114 24.29 10.59 4.00
CA ALA A 114 24.11 10.92 2.59
C ALA A 114 24.35 12.42 2.34
N ASN A 115 25.27 12.70 1.42
CA ASN A 115 25.55 14.05 0.92
C ASN A 115 24.76 14.37 -0.37
N SER A 116 24.35 13.33 -1.10
CA SER A 116 23.52 13.46 -2.29
C SER A 116 22.67 12.22 -2.53
N GLY A 117 21.72 12.36 -3.46
CA GLY A 117 20.86 11.29 -3.95
C GLY A 117 19.39 11.66 -3.83
N SER A 118 18.53 10.74 -4.23
CA SER A 118 17.08 10.81 -4.04
C SER A 118 16.52 9.47 -3.61
N ALA A 119 15.42 9.50 -2.85
CA ALA A 119 14.60 8.33 -2.56
C ALA A 119 13.35 8.39 -3.45
N THR A 120 13.04 7.28 -4.12
CA THR A 120 11.80 7.07 -4.86
C THR A 120 11.00 6.04 -4.09
N LEU A 121 9.85 6.46 -3.57
CA LEU A 121 8.88 5.61 -2.88
C LEU A 121 7.68 5.44 -3.83
N ILE A 122 7.45 4.21 -4.28
CA ILE A 122 6.30 3.84 -5.09
C ILE A 122 5.30 3.20 -4.13
N THR A 123 4.06 3.68 -4.13
CA THR A 123 2.94 3.10 -3.40
C THR A 123 1.96 2.54 -4.41
N ILE A 124 1.58 1.28 -4.24
CA ILE A 124 0.50 0.63 -4.98
C ILE A 124 -0.61 0.36 -3.96
N THR A 125 -1.85 0.72 -4.29
CA THR A 125 -3.03 0.53 -3.44
C THR A 125 -4.10 -0.19 -4.26
N GLU A 126 -4.59 -1.29 -3.71
CA GLU A 126 -5.71 -2.06 -4.22
C GLU A 126 -6.91 -1.84 -3.30
N ARG A 127 -8.09 -1.66 -3.88
CA ARG A 127 -9.37 -1.47 -3.20
C ARG A 127 -10.27 -2.68 -3.46
N ASP A 128 -11.15 -2.93 -2.52
CA ASP A 128 -12.12 -4.03 -2.49
C ASP A 128 -13.42 -3.50 -1.86
N ASP A 129 -14.51 -3.44 -2.61
CA ASP A 129 -15.88 -3.13 -2.14
C ASP A 129 -16.47 -4.26 -1.29
N ASN A 130 -15.82 -5.43 -1.27
CA ASN A 130 -16.24 -6.65 -0.60
C ASN A 130 -17.58 -7.19 -1.09
N ASP A 131 -17.92 -7.00 -2.36
CA ASP A 131 -19.14 -7.55 -2.95
C ASP A 131 -19.02 -9.06 -3.25
N GLY A 132 -17.80 -9.58 -3.31
CA GLY A 132 -17.47 -10.98 -3.54
C GLY A 132 -17.20 -11.34 -5.01
N LEU A 133 -17.20 -10.36 -5.91
CA LEU A 133 -16.72 -10.49 -7.27
C LEU A 133 -15.21 -10.27 -7.35
N THR A 134 -14.60 -10.77 -8.43
CA THR A 134 -13.22 -10.43 -8.78
C THR A 134 -13.20 -9.48 -9.96
N LYS A 135 -12.12 -8.71 -10.04
CA LYS A 135 -11.81 -7.90 -11.21
C LYS A 135 -11.91 -8.62 -12.56
N GLU A 136 -11.70 -9.93 -12.63
CA GLU A 136 -11.91 -10.69 -13.86
C GLU A 136 -13.38 -10.93 -14.20
N GLN A 137 -14.24 -11.03 -13.19
CA GLN A 137 -15.69 -11.20 -13.32
C GLN A 137 -16.37 -9.90 -13.74
N GLU A 138 -16.01 -8.78 -13.11
CA GLU A 138 -16.61 -7.45 -13.41
C GLU A 138 -15.92 -6.77 -14.60
N GLY A 139 -14.60 -6.95 -14.70
CA GLY A 139 -13.80 -6.38 -15.76
C GLY A 139 -13.31 -4.97 -15.42
N SER A 140 -13.50 -4.03 -16.35
CA SER A 140 -13.02 -2.65 -16.20
C SER A 140 -14.02 -1.67 -16.78
N GLY A 141 -15.31 -2.00 -16.68
CA GLY A 141 -16.39 -1.08 -16.96
C GLY A 141 -16.45 0.04 -15.92
N ASP A 142 -17.51 0.82 -16.00
CA ASP A 142 -17.87 2.00 -15.19
C ASP A 142 -19.32 2.25 -15.61
N PHE A 143 -20.23 1.38 -15.15
CA PHE A 143 -21.57 1.22 -15.72
C PHE A 143 -22.39 2.50 -15.53
N ASP A 144 -22.40 3.08 -14.33
CA ASP A 144 -23.09 4.32 -14.00
C ASP A 144 -22.33 5.60 -14.42
N SER A 145 -21.07 5.47 -14.84
CA SER A 145 -20.19 6.55 -15.29
C SER A 145 -19.86 7.59 -14.19
N ASP A 146 -19.83 7.19 -12.93
CA ASP A 146 -19.46 8.05 -11.80
C ASP A 146 -17.93 8.25 -11.64
N GLY A 147 -17.14 7.45 -12.38
CA GLY A 147 -15.69 7.47 -12.40
C GLY A 147 -15.02 6.38 -11.54
N LEU A 148 -15.79 5.53 -10.89
CA LEU A 148 -15.40 4.28 -10.27
C LEU A 148 -15.61 3.13 -11.28
N PRO A 149 -14.55 2.40 -11.62
CA PRO A 149 -14.69 1.15 -12.35
C PRO A 149 -15.35 0.06 -11.50
N ASP A 150 -16.30 -0.65 -12.11
CA ASP A 150 -17.11 -1.74 -11.53
C ASP A 150 -16.32 -2.64 -10.55
N TYR A 151 -15.11 -3.10 -10.91
CA TYR A 151 -14.31 -3.99 -10.06
C TYR A 151 -13.86 -3.46 -8.69
N TYR A 152 -14.13 -2.19 -8.40
CA TYR A 152 -14.05 -1.63 -7.06
C TYR A 152 -15.15 -0.60 -6.86
N ASP A 153 -16.32 -0.82 -7.46
CA ASP A 153 -17.51 -0.04 -7.22
C ASP A 153 -18.45 -0.80 -6.28
N PHE A 154 -19.05 -0.07 -5.35
CA PHE A 154 -19.92 -0.68 -4.34
C PHE A 154 -21.36 -0.83 -4.84
N ASP A 155 -21.69 -0.13 -5.93
CA ASP A 155 -23.02 0.13 -6.48
C ASP A 155 -22.85 0.33 -8.00
N ASP A 156 -22.59 -0.74 -8.77
CA ASP A 156 -22.04 -0.64 -10.14
C ASP A 156 -22.91 0.19 -11.11
N ASP A 157 -24.24 0.08 -11.01
CA ASP A 157 -25.20 0.92 -11.76
C ASP A 157 -25.67 2.17 -11.02
N GLY A 158 -25.11 2.37 -9.84
CA GLY A 158 -25.30 3.50 -8.97
C GLY A 158 -26.70 3.61 -8.41
N ASP A 159 -27.61 2.64 -8.57
CA ASP A 159 -29.05 2.78 -8.29
C ASP A 159 -29.41 2.88 -6.78
N ASN A 160 -28.40 2.93 -5.91
CA ASN A 160 -28.41 2.88 -4.46
C ASN A 160 -28.73 1.52 -3.84
N VAL A 161 -28.79 0.43 -4.61
CA VAL A 161 -28.77 -0.94 -4.11
C VAL A 161 -27.35 -1.51 -4.29
N PRO A 162 -26.68 -1.90 -3.20
CA PRO A 162 -25.30 -2.37 -3.31
C PRO A 162 -25.22 -3.63 -4.17
N THR A 163 -24.25 -3.69 -5.09
CA THR A 163 -23.99 -4.81 -6.01
C THR A 163 -24.15 -6.16 -5.32
N ILE A 164 -23.56 -6.34 -4.12
CA ILE A 164 -23.62 -7.57 -3.31
C ILE A 164 -25.05 -8.09 -3.01
N LEU A 165 -26.04 -7.19 -2.93
CA LEU A 165 -27.42 -7.54 -2.62
C LEU A 165 -28.20 -8.03 -3.85
N GLU A 166 -27.68 -7.79 -5.05
CA GLU A 166 -28.30 -8.12 -6.34
C GLU A 166 -27.65 -9.34 -7.02
N LEU A 167 -26.46 -9.74 -6.56
CA LEU A 167 -25.81 -10.97 -7.02
C LEU A 167 -26.64 -12.23 -6.75
N ASP A 168 -26.39 -13.30 -7.52
CA ASP A 168 -26.93 -14.65 -7.24
C ASP A 168 -26.27 -15.29 -6.00
N THR A 169 -26.62 -14.78 -4.83
CA THR A 169 -26.17 -15.30 -3.54
C THR A 169 -26.86 -16.62 -3.14
N LYS A 170 -27.95 -17.00 -3.83
CA LYS A 170 -28.68 -18.24 -3.56
C LYS A 170 -28.03 -19.44 -4.25
N ASN A 171 -27.25 -19.21 -5.31
CA ASN A 171 -26.48 -20.21 -6.05
C ASN A 171 -27.36 -21.43 -6.38
N LEU A 172 -28.49 -21.17 -7.05
CA LEU A 172 -29.52 -22.19 -7.28
C LEU A 172 -29.05 -23.30 -8.22
N ASP A 173 -28.06 -23.03 -9.07
CA ASP A 173 -27.46 -23.99 -9.99
C ASP A 173 -26.22 -24.71 -9.41
N GLY A 174 -25.63 -24.19 -8.34
CA GLY A 174 -24.62 -24.84 -7.50
C GLY A 174 -23.19 -24.71 -8.00
N ASP A 175 -22.88 -23.76 -8.88
CA ASP A 175 -21.53 -23.54 -9.39
C ASP A 175 -20.66 -22.62 -8.51
N ASN A 176 -21.29 -21.85 -7.62
CA ASN A 176 -20.66 -20.81 -6.77
C ASN A 176 -20.04 -19.66 -7.58
N ASP A 177 -20.59 -19.37 -8.75
CA ASP A 177 -20.25 -18.22 -9.56
C ASP A 177 -21.48 -17.29 -9.62
N PRO A 178 -21.47 -16.13 -8.95
CA PRO A 178 -22.60 -15.22 -8.97
C PRO A 178 -22.92 -14.63 -10.36
N THR A 179 -22.05 -14.84 -11.36
CA THR A 179 -22.17 -14.23 -12.70
C THR A 179 -22.76 -15.14 -13.79
N THR A 180 -22.97 -16.43 -13.51
CA THR A 180 -23.39 -17.41 -14.54
C THR A 180 -24.91 -17.53 -14.71
N ASN A 181 -25.68 -17.02 -13.74
CA ASN A 181 -27.13 -16.83 -13.79
C ASN A 181 -27.51 -15.72 -12.79
N PRO A 182 -27.11 -14.47 -13.06
CA PRO A 182 -27.37 -13.38 -12.12
C PRO A 182 -28.88 -13.12 -11.99
N LEU A 183 -29.25 -12.34 -10.98
CA LEU A 183 -30.61 -11.83 -10.87
C LEU A 183 -30.91 -10.92 -12.08
N ASP A 184 -32.14 -11.01 -12.58
CA ASP A 184 -32.66 -10.31 -13.77
C ASP A 184 -34.19 -10.29 -13.57
N THR A 185 -34.66 -9.28 -12.83
CA THR A 185 -35.99 -9.23 -12.24
C THR A 185 -37.07 -8.98 -13.30
N ASP A 186 -36.80 -8.13 -14.29
CA ASP A 186 -37.72 -7.82 -15.39
C ASP A 186 -37.57 -8.74 -16.63
N MET A 187 -36.50 -9.54 -16.68
CA MET A 187 -36.17 -10.49 -17.75
C MET A 187 -35.81 -9.84 -19.09
N ASP A 188 -35.23 -8.64 -19.08
CA ASP A 188 -34.76 -7.96 -20.29
C ASP A 188 -33.37 -8.44 -20.76
N GLY A 189 -32.65 -9.15 -19.87
CA GLY A 189 -31.33 -9.74 -20.11
C GLY A 189 -30.15 -8.90 -19.62
N ILE A 190 -30.41 -7.79 -18.93
CA ILE A 190 -29.46 -7.03 -18.12
C ILE A 190 -29.57 -7.56 -16.67
N PRO A 191 -28.46 -7.89 -16.00
CA PRO A 191 -28.50 -8.26 -14.59
C PRO A 191 -28.91 -7.08 -13.68
N ASP A 192 -29.64 -7.35 -12.59
CA ASP A 192 -30.09 -6.31 -11.63
C ASP A 192 -28.94 -5.40 -11.17
N TYR A 193 -27.78 -5.98 -10.78
CA TYR A 193 -26.60 -5.20 -10.37
C TYR A 193 -25.95 -4.33 -11.47
N LEU A 194 -26.50 -4.34 -12.68
CA LEU A 194 -26.12 -3.53 -13.84
C LEU A 194 -27.38 -2.95 -14.50
N ASP A 195 -28.47 -2.71 -13.77
CA ASP A 195 -29.73 -2.19 -14.29
C ASP A 195 -30.35 -1.13 -13.37
N GLU A 196 -30.36 0.12 -13.82
CA GLU A 196 -30.92 1.22 -13.01
C GLU A 196 -32.46 1.15 -12.80
N ASP A 197 -33.18 0.23 -13.46
CA ASP A 197 -34.66 0.02 -13.42
C ASP A 197 -34.98 -1.48 -13.29
N ASP A 198 -34.55 -2.08 -12.19
CA ASP A 198 -34.59 -3.53 -11.89
C ASP A 198 -35.87 -4.28 -12.27
N ASP A 199 -37.04 -3.67 -12.05
CA ASP A 199 -38.32 -4.30 -12.32
C ASP A 199 -38.98 -3.89 -13.65
N GLY A 200 -38.35 -2.95 -14.37
CA GLY A 200 -38.74 -2.49 -15.68
C GLY A 200 -40.09 -1.76 -15.72
N ASP A 201 -40.51 -1.15 -14.60
CA ASP A 201 -41.76 -0.39 -14.53
C ASP A 201 -41.65 1.06 -15.02
N GLY A 202 -40.41 1.51 -15.24
CA GLY A 202 -40.07 2.81 -15.79
C GLY A 202 -39.76 3.88 -14.75
N VAL A 203 -39.62 3.49 -13.48
CA VAL A 203 -39.10 4.32 -12.38
C VAL A 203 -37.76 3.74 -11.96
N LEU A 204 -36.69 4.53 -12.04
CA LEU A 204 -35.37 4.05 -11.60
C LEU A 204 -35.42 3.56 -10.15
N THR A 205 -34.76 2.45 -9.84
CA THR A 205 -34.69 1.84 -8.50
C THR A 205 -34.36 2.88 -7.42
N ARG A 206 -33.37 3.76 -7.69
CA ARG A 206 -32.99 4.87 -6.80
C ARG A 206 -34.15 5.79 -6.41
N TYR A 207 -35.16 5.95 -7.27
CA TYR A 207 -36.32 6.83 -7.05
C TYR A 207 -37.46 6.16 -6.30
N GLU A 208 -37.34 4.87 -6.00
CA GLU A 208 -38.32 4.11 -5.24
C GLU A 208 -38.00 4.06 -3.74
N ALA A 209 -36.92 4.71 -3.31
CA ALA A 209 -36.46 4.71 -1.91
C ALA A 209 -37.23 5.63 -0.94
N GLU A 210 -38.42 6.12 -1.31
CA GLU A 210 -39.25 7.08 -0.55
C GLU A 210 -38.50 8.32 0.01
N GLY A 211 -37.44 8.78 -0.67
CA GLY A 211 -36.60 9.91 -0.24
C GLY A 211 -35.48 9.54 0.74
N THR A 212 -35.18 8.26 0.89
CA THR A 212 -33.94 7.74 1.51
C THR A 212 -32.90 7.42 0.42
N LEU A 213 -31.76 6.83 0.78
CA LEU A 213 -30.73 6.33 -0.15
C LEU A 213 -30.63 4.79 -0.06
N ASP A 214 -31.73 4.12 0.30
CA ASP A 214 -31.75 2.68 0.51
C ASP A 214 -33.09 2.07 0.03
N PRO A 215 -33.21 1.80 -1.30
CA PRO A 215 -34.40 1.19 -1.90
C PRO A 215 -34.79 -0.14 -1.23
N THR A 216 -33.82 -0.89 -0.72
CA THR A 216 -34.02 -2.21 -0.10
C THR A 216 -34.91 -2.19 1.16
N THR A 217 -35.13 -1.00 1.73
CA THR A 217 -35.96 -0.82 2.92
C THR A 217 -37.42 -0.52 2.63
N ILE A 218 -37.77 -0.30 1.36
CA ILE A 218 -39.12 0.07 0.94
C ILE A 218 -39.89 -1.18 0.51
N GLU A 219 -41.01 -1.42 1.18
CA GLU A 219 -41.85 -2.62 1.01
C GLU A 219 -43.31 -2.26 1.29
N THR A 220 -44.11 -2.10 0.25
CA THR A 220 -45.54 -1.82 0.35
C THR A 220 -46.37 -3.08 0.58
N ASP A 221 -45.98 -4.23 0.01
CA ASP A 221 -46.60 -5.55 0.25
C ASP A 221 -45.55 -6.61 0.66
N PRO A 222 -45.54 -7.03 1.95
CA PRO A 222 -44.63 -8.06 2.46
C PRO A 222 -44.70 -9.43 1.80
N ASN A 223 -45.75 -9.71 1.02
CA ASN A 223 -45.85 -10.98 0.29
C ASN A 223 -45.17 -10.95 -1.07
N ILE A 224 -44.86 -9.75 -1.59
CA ILE A 224 -44.17 -9.56 -2.87
C ILE A 224 -42.68 -9.33 -2.63
N GLY A 225 -42.33 -8.49 -1.67
CA GLY A 225 -40.94 -8.13 -1.37
C GLY A 225 -40.72 -6.64 -1.49
N ALA A 226 -39.46 -6.24 -1.67
CA ALA A 226 -39.08 -4.85 -1.86
C ALA A 226 -39.77 -4.25 -3.08
N ASP A 227 -40.06 -2.95 -2.99
CA ASP A 227 -40.87 -2.27 -4.01
C ASP A 227 -40.11 -2.13 -5.34
N TYR A 228 -38.78 -1.92 -5.30
CA TYR A 228 -37.91 -1.83 -6.50
C TYR A 228 -37.79 -3.12 -7.32
N LEU A 229 -38.30 -4.24 -6.80
CA LEU A 229 -38.35 -5.54 -7.49
C LEU A 229 -39.80 -5.91 -7.87
N ASN A 230 -40.72 -4.94 -7.91
CA ASN A 230 -42.15 -5.17 -8.00
C ASN A 230 -42.83 -4.21 -9.00
N PRO A 231 -43.03 -4.66 -10.27
CA PRO A 231 -43.43 -3.78 -11.36
C PRO A 231 -44.89 -3.28 -11.30
N ALA A 232 -45.56 -3.53 -10.18
CA ALA A 232 -46.84 -2.96 -9.85
C ALA A 232 -46.74 -1.67 -9.02
N VAL A 233 -45.54 -1.23 -8.62
CA VAL A 233 -45.30 -0.17 -7.61
C VAL A 233 -44.42 0.99 -8.12
N ALA A 234 -44.76 1.59 -9.26
CA ALA A 234 -44.11 2.80 -9.79
C ALA A 234 -44.27 4.14 -9.01
N ASN A 235 -43.97 4.20 -7.71
CA ASN A 235 -44.03 5.45 -6.93
C ASN A 235 -42.70 6.23 -6.99
N GLU A 236 -42.66 7.28 -7.81
CA GLU A 236 -41.42 8.04 -8.04
C GLU A 236 -41.18 9.17 -7.00
N VAL A 237 -39.99 9.17 -6.39
CA VAL A 237 -39.39 10.27 -5.62
C VAL A 237 -37.96 10.53 -6.11
N ILE A 238 -37.71 11.69 -6.71
CA ILE A 238 -36.38 12.03 -7.27
C ILE A 238 -35.29 12.07 -6.19
N ILE A 239 -34.24 11.29 -6.42
CA ILE A 239 -33.03 11.12 -5.58
C ILE A 239 -31.79 11.22 -6.49
N ASP A 240 -31.30 12.45 -6.67
CA ASP A 240 -30.09 12.75 -7.46
C ASP A 240 -28.83 12.71 -6.56
N GLU A 241 -28.66 11.63 -5.81
CA GLU A 241 -27.58 11.41 -4.84
C GLU A 241 -27.24 9.92 -4.77
N PHE A 242 -25.95 9.61 -4.80
CA PHE A 242 -25.42 8.27 -4.56
C PHE A 242 -25.24 8.00 -3.07
N ARG A 243 -25.34 6.74 -2.68
CA ARG A 243 -25.06 6.27 -1.33
C ARG A 243 -23.57 6.40 -0.99
N GLU A 244 -23.24 6.27 0.29
CA GLU A 244 -21.84 6.22 0.74
C GLU A 244 -21.28 4.81 0.51
N HIS A 245 -20.21 4.71 -0.26
CA HIS A 245 -19.52 3.46 -0.58
C HIS A 245 -18.45 3.20 0.48
N ASN A 246 -18.23 1.94 0.83
CA ASN A 246 -17.24 1.54 1.83
C ASN A 246 -16.29 0.53 1.21
N TYR A 247 -14.99 0.85 1.23
CA TYR A 247 -13.95 0.03 0.62
C TYR A 247 -12.93 -0.39 1.66
N ASP A 248 -12.54 -1.65 1.63
CA ASP A 248 -11.27 -2.05 2.21
C ASP A 248 -10.15 -1.73 1.23
N PHE A 249 -8.98 -1.36 1.74
CA PHE A 249 -7.81 -1.15 0.92
C PHE A 249 -6.56 -1.75 1.53
N VAL A 250 -5.69 -2.23 0.64
CA VAL A 250 -4.36 -2.73 0.97
C VAL A 250 -3.34 -1.96 0.14
N SER A 251 -2.34 -1.43 0.83
CA SER A 251 -1.26 -0.70 0.18
C SER A 251 0.08 -1.36 0.41
N ASP A 252 0.83 -1.47 -0.68
CA ASP A 252 2.17 -1.99 -0.75
C ASP A 252 3.13 -0.88 -1.17
N ILE A 253 4.42 -1.04 -0.84
CA ILE A 253 5.45 -0.10 -1.29
C ILE A 253 6.67 -0.77 -1.88
N GLU A 254 7.32 -0.05 -2.80
CA GLU A 254 8.69 -0.29 -3.25
C GLU A 254 9.53 0.97 -2.99
N LEU A 255 10.75 0.80 -2.49
CA LEU A 255 11.64 1.92 -2.17
C LEU A 255 13.00 1.77 -2.84
N VAL A 256 13.40 2.79 -3.60
CA VAL A 256 14.68 2.82 -4.33
C VAL A 256 15.44 4.10 -4.04
N LEU A 257 16.73 3.99 -3.71
CA LEU A 257 17.65 5.12 -3.61
C LEU A 257 18.45 5.28 -4.91
N ASN A 258 18.54 6.51 -5.41
CA ASN A 258 19.22 6.83 -6.66
C ASN A 258 20.34 7.87 -6.43
N ASN A 259 21.47 7.67 -7.11
CA ASN A 259 22.66 8.52 -7.07
C ASN A 259 23.13 8.83 -5.63
N LEU A 260 23.08 7.81 -4.77
CA LEU A 260 23.40 7.90 -3.35
C LEU A 260 24.92 8.03 -3.17
N ILE A 261 25.34 9.06 -2.44
CA ILE A 261 26.72 9.24 -1.98
C ILE A 261 26.71 9.42 -0.47
N LEU A 262 27.16 8.39 0.25
CA LEU A 262 27.33 8.35 1.70
C LEU A 262 28.75 8.76 2.05
N VAL A 263 28.93 9.64 3.05
CA VAL A 263 30.25 10.17 3.43
C VAL A 263 30.54 10.01 4.92
N ASN A 264 31.78 9.67 5.26
CA ASN A 264 32.35 9.74 6.61
C ASN A 264 33.79 10.27 6.50
N GLY A 265 34.00 11.54 6.87
CA GLY A 265 35.29 12.20 6.67
C GLY A 265 35.71 12.22 5.20
N ASP A 266 36.83 11.58 4.88
CA ASP A 266 37.35 11.47 3.51
C ASP A 266 36.84 10.22 2.76
N GLU A 267 36.15 9.31 3.46
CA GLU A 267 35.62 8.08 2.88
C GLU A 267 34.24 8.28 2.26
N GLN A 268 33.99 7.60 1.13
CA GLN A 268 32.71 7.66 0.42
C GLN A 268 32.25 6.28 -0.03
N ILE A 269 30.93 6.05 0.06
CA ILE A 269 30.25 4.92 -0.54
C ILE A 269 29.27 5.47 -1.58
N THR A 270 29.44 5.07 -2.84
CA THR A 270 28.59 5.51 -3.95
C THR A 270 27.73 4.35 -4.47
N ARG A 271 26.44 4.62 -4.74
CA ARG A 271 25.50 3.72 -5.41
C ARG A 271 24.70 4.51 -6.43
N GLU A 272 24.73 4.08 -7.69
CA GLU A 272 23.89 4.68 -8.74
C GLU A 272 22.42 4.36 -8.49
N THR A 273 22.14 3.10 -8.19
CA THR A 273 20.82 2.62 -7.75
C THR A 273 21.05 1.65 -6.59
N LEU A 274 20.22 1.76 -5.56
CA LEU A 274 20.18 0.86 -4.42
C LEU A 274 18.72 0.56 -4.10
N ASP A 275 18.33 -0.69 -4.32
CA ASP A 275 17.02 -1.19 -3.96
C ASP A 275 16.95 -1.40 -2.43
N MET A 276 16.01 -0.71 -1.78
CA MET A 276 15.76 -0.90 -0.35
C MET A 276 14.82 -2.09 -0.10
N GLY A 277 14.04 -2.52 -1.09
CA GLY A 277 13.07 -3.60 -1.04
C GLY A 277 11.63 -3.12 -1.03
N THR A 278 10.71 -4.07 -0.80
CA THR A 278 9.27 -3.84 -0.69
C THR A 278 8.74 -4.09 0.73
N ILE A 279 7.56 -3.55 1.03
CA ILE A 279 6.75 -3.91 2.20
C ILE A 279 5.34 -4.20 1.73
N GLU A 280 4.88 -5.43 2.00
CA GLU A 280 3.61 -5.99 1.52
C GLU A 280 2.89 -6.70 2.68
N PRO A 281 1.86 -6.09 3.33
CA PRO A 281 1.38 -4.72 3.15
C PRO A 281 2.03 -3.70 4.11
N ILE A 282 2.10 -2.44 3.68
CA ILE A 282 2.52 -1.31 4.54
C ILE A 282 1.33 -0.68 5.30
N LEU A 283 0.14 -0.70 4.70
CA LEU A 283 -1.07 -0.15 5.29
C LEU A 283 -2.28 -0.99 4.87
N ILE A 284 -3.16 -1.27 5.83
CA ILE A 284 -4.48 -1.84 5.61
C ILE A 284 -5.45 -0.88 6.27
N GLY A 285 -6.53 -0.54 5.59
CA GLY A 285 -7.54 0.36 6.12
C GLY A 285 -8.88 0.19 5.44
N ASN A 286 -9.79 1.07 5.82
CA ASN A 286 -11.09 1.21 5.19
C ASN A 286 -11.25 2.69 4.79
N GLU A 287 -11.87 2.93 3.64
CA GLU A 287 -12.13 4.24 3.06
C GLU A 287 -13.63 4.37 2.78
N GLN A 288 -14.20 5.54 3.07
CA GLN A 288 -15.55 5.89 2.66
C GLN A 288 -15.46 6.89 1.51
N LEU A 289 -16.17 6.61 0.43
CA LEU A 289 -16.21 7.46 -0.75
C LEU A 289 -17.66 7.59 -1.20
N THR A 290 -18.08 8.81 -1.52
CA THR A 290 -19.34 9.06 -2.21
C THR A 290 -18.98 9.68 -3.55
N PRO A 291 -19.26 9.00 -4.66
CA PRO A 291 -19.05 9.52 -6.00
C PRO A 291 -19.84 10.81 -6.25
N SER A 292 -19.40 11.61 -7.21
CA SER A 292 -20.09 12.86 -7.54
C SER A 292 -21.20 12.58 -8.53
N PHE A 293 -22.45 12.90 -8.16
CA PHE A 293 -23.58 12.70 -9.06
C PHE A 293 -23.39 13.49 -10.38
N PRO A 294 -23.52 12.85 -11.56
CA PRO A 294 -23.05 13.38 -12.85
C PRO A 294 -23.77 14.64 -13.38
N PHE A 295 -24.83 15.11 -12.71
CA PHE A 295 -25.66 16.23 -13.17
C PHE A 295 -25.59 17.53 -12.34
N ASN A 296 -24.57 17.70 -11.49
CA ASN A 296 -24.33 18.93 -10.71
C ASN A 296 -23.18 19.83 -11.22
#